data_AF-A0A370TJH5-F1
#
_entry.id   AF-A0A370TJH5-F1
#
_cell.length_a   1.000
_cell.length_b   1.000
_cell.length_c   1.000
_cell.angle_alpha   90.00
_cell.angle_beta   90.00
_cell.angle_gamma   90.00
#
_symmetry.space_group_name_H-M   'P 1'
#
loop_
_entity.id
_entity.type
_entity.pdbx_description
1 polymer ?
#
loop_
_entity_poly.entity_id
_entity_poly.type
_entity_poly.pdbx_seq_one_letter_code
_entity_poly.pdbx_strand_id
1 'polypeptide(L)'
;MLSSISGVVGRKGQANYAAANTFLDAFASYRQSQSLRANSVDLGMIVDIGHIADDETGLEDKFDKTRWIPVNETMLRRILTYSIMLQDPNAQLNKDSSTQLVTGIAYPLSHDEEPLVYDARFSYLYASCSSKQGAPDSSDGNDKGDQALRTFQVIPKSDTDTATLVKACVEVPSGQFAKILQLSDEVEAG
;
A
#
# COMPACT_ATOMS: atom_id res chain seq x y z
N MET A 1 0.32 18.62 7.34
CA MET A 1 0.30 19.11 5.95
C MET A 1 -0.83 18.40 5.24
N LEU A 2 -1.54 19.10 4.36
CA LEU A 2 -2.61 18.50 3.56
C LEU A 2 -2.01 18.13 2.20
N SER A 3 -1.98 16.83 1.93
CA SER A 3 -1.52 16.22 0.70
C SER A 3 -2.70 15.48 0.05
N SER A 4 -2.44 14.75 -1.02
CA SER A 4 -3.47 14.04 -1.78
C SER A 4 -3.00 12.64 -2.14
N ILE A 5 -3.95 11.72 -2.13
CA ILE A 5 -3.73 10.35 -2.58
C ILE A 5 -3.17 10.24 -4.01
N SER A 6 -3.36 11.28 -4.83
CA SER A 6 -2.74 11.37 -6.16
C SER A 6 -1.21 11.29 -6.15
N GLY A 7 -0.54 11.67 -5.05
CA GLY A 7 0.90 11.49 -4.86
C GLY A 7 1.32 10.04 -4.59
N VAL A 8 0.37 9.19 -4.17
CA VAL A 8 0.62 7.78 -3.81
C VAL A 8 0.27 6.84 -4.97
N VAL A 9 -0.94 6.99 -5.52
CA VAL A 9 -1.46 6.11 -6.60
C VAL A 9 -1.23 6.66 -8.00
N GLY A 10 -0.92 7.95 -8.13
CA GLY A 10 -0.82 8.64 -9.40
C GLY A 10 -2.18 8.89 -10.07
N ARG A 11 -2.30 10.00 -10.79
CA ARG A 11 -3.46 10.28 -11.64
C ARG A 11 -3.02 10.84 -12.99
N LYS A 12 -3.53 10.25 -14.07
CA LYS A 12 -3.23 10.69 -15.45
C LYS A 12 -3.56 12.19 -15.58
N GLY A 13 -2.62 12.95 -16.15
CA GLY A 13 -2.76 14.40 -16.33
C GLY A 13 -2.49 15.25 -15.08
N GLN A 14 -2.11 14.66 -13.94
CA GLN A 14 -1.86 15.39 -12.70
C GLN A 14 -0.42 15.19 -12.17
N ALA A 15 0.56 14.97 -13.05
CA ALA A 15 1.95 14.71 -12.63
C ALA A 15 2.53 15.84 -11.75
N ASN A 16 2.30 17.11 -12.11
CA ASN A 16 2.77 18.26 -11.32
C ASN A 16 2.13 18.30 -9.94
N TYR A 17 0.84 17.98 -9.86
CA TYR A 17 0.10 17.94 -8.59
C TYR A 17 0.57 16.76 -7.72
N ALA A 18 0.72 15.57 -8.31
CA ALA A 18 1.27 14.41 -7.62
C ALA A 18 2.68 14.71 -7.07
N ALA A 19 3.57 15.31 -7.87
CA ALA A 19 4.92 15.66 -7.44
C ALA A 19 4.94 16.64 -6.25
N ALA A 20 4.06 17.65 -6.25
CA ALA A 20 3.93 18.58 -5.13
C ALA A 20 3.46 17.89 -3.85
N ASN A 21 2.51 16.95 -3.96
CA ASN A 21 2.01 16.17 -2.83
C ASN A 21 3.08 15.21 -2.29
N THR A 22 3.78 14.48 -3.17
CA THR A 22 4.91 13.62 -2.78
C THR A 22 6.03 14.42 -2.09
N PHE A 23 6.26 15.67 -2.48
CA PHE A 23 7.20 16.55 -1.76
C PHE A 23 6.74 16.83 -0.32
N LEU A 24 5.45 17.08 -0.08
CA LEU A 24 4.92 17.29 1.27
C LEU A 24 5.08 16.03 2.14
N ASP A 25 4.88 14.85 1.55
CA ASP A 25 5.07 13.57 2.23
C ASP A 25 6.55 13.38 2.63
N ALA A 26 7.46 13.58 1.67
CA ALA A 26 8.90 13.49 1.91
C ALA A 26 9.37 14.55 2.93
N PHE A 27 8.83 15.76 2.87
CA PHE A 27 9.16 16.83 3.81
C PHE A 27 8.68 16.53 5.24
N ALA A 28 7.55 15.84 5.41
CA ALA A 28 7.11 15.37 6.72
C ALA A 28 8.11 14.39 7.31
N SER A 29 8.53 13.41 6.50
CA SER A 29 9.52 12.41 6.88
C SER A 29 10.86 13.06 7.23
N TYR A 30 11.33 14.02 6.42
CA TYR A 30 12.56 14.76 6.70
C TYR A 30 12.51 15.53 8.02
N ARG A 31 11.39 16.19 8.32
CA ARG A 31 11.23 16.89 9.59
C ARG A 31 11.27 15.94 10.78
N GLN A 32 10.60 14.80 10.68
CA GLN A 32 10.64 13.79 11.75
C GLN A 32 12.04 13.17 11.93
N SER A 33 12.81 12.99 10.86
CA SER A 33 14.20 12.53 10.98
C SER A 33 15.09 13.53 11.74
N GLN A 34 14.68 14.80 11.79
CA GLN A 34 15.29 15.86 12.60
C GLN A 34 14.63 16.00 13.99
N SER A 35 13.83 15.01 14.41
CA SER A 35 13.04 15.06 15.65
C SER A 35 12.08 16.25 15.74
N LEU A 36 11.66 16.80 14.58
CA LEU A 36 10.67 17.86 14.50
C LEU A 36 9.30 17.27 14.19
N ARG A 37 8.27 17.85 14.80
CA ARG A 37 6.88 17.47 14.53
C ARG A 37 6.50 17.82 13.08
N ALA A 38 6.01 16.82 12.36
CA ALA A 38 5.36 16.97 11.07
C ALA A 38 4.59 15.69 10.73
N ASN A 39 3.38 15.84 10.19
CA ASN A 39 2.63 14.77 9.53
C ASN A 39 2.12 15.26 8.18
N SER A 40 2.04 14.35 7.21
CA SER A 40 1.33 14.54 5.95
C SER A 40 0.05 13.70 5.96
N VAL A 41 -1.02 14.25 5.40
CA VAL A 41 -2.32 13.59 5.28
C VAL A 41 -2.70 13.58 3.82
N ASP A 42 -2.64 12.40 3.20
CA ASP A 42 -3.06 12.19 1.81
C ASP A 42 -4.57 12.03 1.77
N LEU A 43 -5.25 13.14 1.48
CA LEU A 43 -6.70 13.17 1.38
C LEU A 43 -7.16 12.43 0.11
N GLY A 44 -8.11 11.52 0.33
CA GLY A 44 -8.91 10.92 -0.72
C GLY A 44 -9.94 11.90 -1.28
N MET A 45 -10.97 11.38 -1.93
CA MET A 45 -12.05 12.20 -2.45
C MET A 45 -12.81 12.87 -1.29
N ILE A 46 -12.89 14.20 -1.28
CA ILE A 46 -13.68 14.93 -0.28
C ILE A 46 -15.08 15.17 -0.85
N VAL A 47 -16.11 14.86 -0.06
CA VAL A 47 -17.51 15.17 -0.39
C VAL A 47 -18.08 16.11 0.67
N ASP A 48 -18.84 17.11 0.22
CA ASP A 48 -19.44 18.10 1.12
C ASP A 48 -20.93 17.81 1.36
N ILE A 49 -21.41 18.15 2.56
CA ILE A 49 -22.81 18.04 2.95
C ILE A 49 -23.56 19.24 2.34
N GLY A 50 -24.00 19.09 1.10
CA GLY A 50 -24.79 20.11 0.41
C GLY A 50 -24.76 20.00 -1.11
N HIS A 51 -23.71 19.41 -1.69
CA HIS A 51 -23.59 19.23 -3.15
C HIS A 51 -24.18 17.90 -3.68
N ILE A 52 -24.87 17.14 -2.83
CA ILE A 52 -25.62 15.94 -3.24
C ILE A 52 -27.03 16.32 -3.74
N ALA A 53 -27.49 17.56 -3.50
CA ALA A 53 -28.86 17.97 -3.81
C ALA A 53 -29.01 18.73 -5.14
N ASP A 54 -27.99 19.44 -5.61
CA ASP A 54 -28.10 20.27 -6.82
C ASP A 54 -26.95 19.97 -7.82
N ASP A 55 -27.36 19.36 -8.94
CA ASP A 55 -26.82 19.44 -10.30
C ASP A 55 -25.57 18.65 -10.77
N GLU A 56 -25.87 17.70 -11.68
CA GLU A 56 -25.44 17.70 -13.10
C GLU A 56 -23.96 17.54 -13.47
N THR A 57 -23.05 17.30 -12.54
CA THR A 57 -21.71 16.80 -12.91
C THR A 57 -21.55 15.37 -12.41
N GLY A 58 -21.74 14.39 -13.32
CA GLY A 58 -21.55 12.95 -13.08
C GLY A 58 -20.12 12.54 -12.74
N LEU A 59 -19.51 13.21 -11.76
CA LEU A 59 -18.23 12.89 -11.15
C LEU A 59 -18.39 11.71 -10.18
N GLU A 60 -19.52 11.59 -9.49
CA GLU A 60 -19.78 10.43 -8.64
C GLU A 60 -19.91 9.11 -9.43
N ASP A 61 -20.53 9.15 -10.62
CA ASP A 61 -20.68 7.97 -11.49
C ASP A 61 -19.38 7.54 -12.19
N LYS A 62 -18.36 8.40 -12.18
CA LYS A 62 -17.06 8.11 -12.81
C LYS A 62 -16.04 7.51 -11.84
N PHE A 63 -16.33 7.51 -10.55
CA PHE A 63 -15.42 6.98 -9.55
C PHE A 63 -16.01 5.74 -8.91
N ASP A 64 -15.27 4.66 -9.07
CA ASP A 64 -15.61 3.36 -8.53
C ASP A 64 -15.70 3.43 -7.00
N LYS A 65 -16.93 3.45 -6.47
CA LYS A 65 -17.24 3.47 -5.03
C LYS A 65 -16.79 2.19 -4.33
N THR A 66 -16.43 1.14 -5.08
CA THR A 66 -15.81 -0.07 -4.52
C THR A 66 -14.34 0.15 -4.15
N ARG A 67 -13.68 1.14 -4.75
CA ARG A 67 -12.24 1.43 -4.57
C ARG A 67 -11.98 2.65 -3.70
N TRP A 68 -12.81 3.67 -3.83
CA TRP A 68 -12.63 4.96 -3.18
C TRP A 68 -13.76 5.24 -2.19
N ILE A 69 -13.40 5.39 -0.92
CA ILE A 69 -14.34 5.83 0.11
C ILE A 69 -14.36 7.36 0.14
N PRO A 70 -15.51 8.00 -0.10
CA PRO A 70 -15.61 9.45 0.00
C PRO A 70 -15.42 9.90 1.46
N VAL A 71 -14.61 10.93 1.64
CA VAL A 71 -14.31 11.58 2.91
C VAL A 71 -15.30 12.72 3.10
N ASN A 72 -16.32 12.50 3.92
CA ASN A 72 -17.25 13.55 4.33
C ASN A 72 -16.63 14.47 5.40
N GLU A 73 -17.31 15.57 5.72
CA GLU A 73 -16.85 16.56 6.70
C GLU A 73 -16.58 15.95 8.09
N THR A 74 -17.42 15.02 8.55
CA THR A 74 -17.25 14.32 9.83
C THR A 74 -15.98 13.45 9.83
N MET A 75 -15.74 12.73 8.75
CA MET A 75 -14.57 11.88 8.56
C MET A 75 -13.30 12.72 8.46
N LEU A 76 -13.35 13.84 7.72
CA LEU A 76 -12.26 14.80 7.62
C LEU A 76 -11.88 15.35 8.99
N ARG A 77 -12.87 15.77 9.80
CA ARG A 77 -12.61 16.22 11.18
C ARG A 77 -11.91 15.16 12.01
N ARG A 78 -12.34 13.90 11.93
CA ARG A 78 -11.67 12.78 12.63
C ARG A 78 -10.24 12.59 12.15
N ILE A 79 -10.01 12.58 10.83
CA ILE A 79 -8.68 12.47 10.22
C ILE A 79 -7.74 13.56 10.76
N LEU A 80 -8.20 14.81 10.82
CA LEU A 80 -7.41 15.92 11.34
C LEU A 80 -7.11 15.76 12.83
N THR A 81 -8.10 15.36 13.64
CA THR A 81 -7.90 15.08 15.06
C THR A 81 -6.84 13.99 15.26
N TYR A 82 -6.91 12.88 14.51
CA TYR A 82 -5.91 11.82 14.59
C TYR A 82 -4.52 12.30 14.15
N SER A 83 -4.43 13.10 13.08
CA SER A 83 -3.16 13.67 12.59
C SER A 83 -2.46 14.55 13.63
N ILE A 84 -3.24 15.29 14.43
CA ILE A 84 -2.74 16.11 15.54
C ILE A 84 -2.28 15.22 16.71
N MET A 85 -3.08 14.23 17.09
CA MET A 85 -2.75 13.30 18.17
C MET A 85 -1.46 12.52 17.90
N LEU A 86 -1.21 12.11 16.65
CA LEU A 86 0.02 11.41 16.26
C LEU A 86 1.30 12.27 16.41
N GLN A 87 1.18 13.59 16.53
CA GLN A 87 2.33 14.49 16.74
C GLN A 87 2.64 14.72 18.22
N ASP A 88 1.83 14.16 19.12
CA ASP A 88 2.05 14.23 20.56
C ASP A 88 3.08 13.15 21.00
N PRO A 89 4.26 13.54 21.52
CA PRO A 89 5.27 12.60 21.99
C PRO A 89 4.82 11.79 23.22
N ASN A 90 3.81 12.24 23.96
CA ASN A 90 3.31 11.53 25.13
C ASN A 90 2.18 10.54 24.81
N ALA A 91 1.63 10.58 23.59
CA ALA A 91 0.47 9.81 23.17
C ALA A 91 0.67 9.16 21.80
N GLN A 92 1.90 8.70 21.50
CA GLN A 92 2.17 7.93 20.29
C GLN A 92 1.37 6.62 20.32
N LEU A 93 0.29 6.58 19.54
CA LEU A 93 -0.58 5.39 19.38
C LEU A 93 0.20 4.16 18.92
N ASN A 94 1.22 4.38 18.08
CA ASN A 94 2.19 3.38 17.68
C ASN A 94 3.54 4.06 17.46
N LYS A 95 4.64 3.51 18.00
CA LYS A 95 6.00 4.04 17.80
C LYS A 95 6.47 3.88 16.35
N ASP A 96 5.89 2.93 15.63
CA ASP A 96 6.10 2.71 14.20
C ASP A 96 5.11 3.51 13.33
N SER A 97 4.32 4.43 13.92
CA SER A 97 3.35 5.22 13.15
C SER A 97 4.05 6.00 12.05
N SER A 98 3.62 5.78 10.81
CA SER A 98 4.10 6.52 9.65
C SER A 98 3.78 8.01 9.78
N THR A 99 4.70 8.84 9.30
CA THR A 99 4.54 10.30 9.17
C THR A 99 3.48 10.69 8.13
N GLN A 100 3.03 9.70 7.35
CA GLN A 100 2.10 9.83 6.23
C GLN A 100 0.82 9.04 6.52
N LEU A 101 -0.31 9.73 6.48
CA LEU A 101 -1.64 9.14 6.68
C LEU A 101 -2.40 9.14 5.35
N VAL A 102 -2.60 7.96 4.77
CA VAL A 102 -3.32 7.78 3.51
C VAL A 102 -4.79 7.48 3.76
N THR A 103 -5.68 8.25 3.14
CA THR A 103 -7.13 8.16 3.39
C THR A 103 -7.92 7.89 2.12
N GLY A 104 -9.13 7.35 2.28
CA GLY A 104 -10.07 7.16 1.18
C GLY A 104 -9.82 5.93 0.30
N ILE A 105 -8.81 5.10 0.59
CA ILE A 105 -8.71 3.77 -0.03
C ILE A 105 -9.69 2.83 0.67
N ALA A 106 -10.51 2.12 -0.11
CA ALA A 106 -11.40 1.11 0.44
C ALA A 106 -10.61 -0.05 1.05
N TYR A 107 -11.15 -0.63 2.12
CA TYR A 107 -10.62 -1.85 2.72
C TYR A 107 -11.78 -2.76 3.14
N PRO A 108 -11.78 -4.04 2.73
CA PRO A 108 -10.83 -4.65 1.79
C PRO A 108 -11.09 -4.28 0.33
N LEU A 109 -10.03 -4.23 -0.48
CA LEU A 109 -10.11 -4.11 -1.95
C LEU A 109 -10.47 -5.46 -2.58
N SER A 110 -11.22 -5.46 -3.70
CA SER A 110 -11.54 -6.67 -4.46
C SER A 110 -10.45 -6.98 -5.49
N HIS A 111 -10.33 -8.23 -5.92
CA HIS A 111 -9.29 -8.65 -6.88
C HIS A 111 -9.66 -8.40 -8.36
N ASP A 112 -10.73 -7.65 -8.64
CA ASP A 112 -11.22 -7.45 -10.00
C ASP A 112 -10.34 -6.45 -10.76
N GLU A 113 -9.55 -6.94 -11.74
CA GLU A 113 -8.69 -6.19 -12.68
C GLU A 113 -8.21 -4.79 -12.22
N GLU A 114 -7.62 -4.67 -11.02
CA GLU A 114 -7.20 -3.37 -10.50
C GLU A 114 -5.72 -3.05 -10.85
N PRO A 115 -5.41 -1.80 -11.23
CA PRO A 115 -4.03 -1.33 -11.36
C PRO A 115 -3.20 -1.43 -10.06
N LEU A 116 -3.86 -1.44 -8.88
CA LEU A 116 -3.18 -1.51 -7.58
C LEU A 116 -2.77 -2.94 -7.22
N VAL A 117 -3.36 -3.98 -7.85
CA VAL A 117 -2.99 -5.38 -7.60
C VAL A 117 -1.54 -5.62 -7.98
N TYR A 118 -1.07 -4.96 -9.04
CA TYR A 118 0.31 -5.07 -9.53
C TYR A 118 1.32 -4.32 -8.66
N ASP A 119 0.86 -3.44 -7.77
CA ASP A 119 1.74 -2.67 -6.90
C ASP A 119 1.78 -3.30 -5.51
N ALA A 120 2.93 -3.92 -5.22
CA ALA A 120 3.19 -4.63 -3.96
C ALA A 120 2.91 -3.76 -2.72
N ARG A 121 3.00 -2.42 -2.85
CA ARG A 121 2.69 -1.47 -1.78
C ARG A 121 1.24 -1.53 -1.32
N PHE A 122 0.31 -2.08 -2.11
CA PHE A 122 -1.11 -2.19 -1.74
C PHE A 122 -1.55 -3.62 -1.48
N SER A 123 -0.63 -4.60 -1.51
CA SER A 123 -0.93 -6.02 -1.33
C SER A 123 -1.70 -6.32 -0.02
N TYR A 124 -1.44 -5.55 1.04
CA TYR A 124 -2.11 -5.69 2.33
C TYR A 124 -3.55 -5.16 2.38
N LEU A 125 -3.98 -4.40 1.37
CA LEU A 125 -5.34 -3.84 1.31
C LEU A 125 -6.35 -4.82 0.73
N TYR A 126 -5.88 -5.86 0.05
CA TYR A 126 -6.71 -7.01 -0.32
C TYR A 126 -6.90 -7.87 0.94
N ALA A 127 -8.16 -8.13 1.31
CA ALA A 127 -8.42 -8.96 2.49
C ALA A 127 -7.69 -10.30 2.39
N SER A 128 -6.77 -10.57 3.33
CA SER A 128 -6.49 -11.95 3.73
C SER A 128 -7.66 -12.45 4.57
N CYS A 129 -8.86 -12.60 3.96
CA CYS A 129 -9.95 -13.29 4.64
C CYS A 129 -9.65 -14.80 4.59
N SER A 130 -9.04 -15.27 5.68
CA SER A 130 -9.01 -16.64 6.21
C SER A 130 -9.49 -17.79 5.29
N SER A 131 -8.57 -18.73 5.06
CA SER A 131 -8.85 -20.17 4.89
C SER A 131 -10.04 -20.51 3.98
N LYS A 132 -9.91 -20.25 2.68
CA LYS A 132 -10.40 -21.24 1.72
C LYS A 132 -9.19 -21.99 1.20
N GLN A 133 -9.09 -23.22 1.69
CA GLN A 133 -8.37 -24.31 1.06
C GLN A 133 -9.07 -24.60 -0.29
N GLY A 134 -8.92 -23.66 -1.22
CA GLY A 134 -9.20 -23.87 -2.63
C GLY A 134 -7.95 -24.50 -3.20
N ALA A 135 -8.09 -25.73 -3.68
CA ALA A 135 -7.02 -26.45 -4.36
C ALA A 135 -6.32 -25.51 -5.37
N PRO A 136 -4.99 -25.48 -5.43
CA PRO A 136 -4.33 -24.77 -6.51
C PRO A 136 -4.75 -25.47 -7.80
N ASP A 137 -5.45 -24.73 -8.66
CA ASP A 137 -5.57 -25.10 -10.06
C ASP A 137 -4.16 -25.43 -10.55
N SER A 138 -4.04 -26.65 -11.04
CA SER A 138 -2.84 -27.21 -11.64
C SER A 138 -2.52 -26.44 -12.92
N SER A 139 -1.88 -25.28 -12.80
CA SER A 139 -1.01 -24.76 -13.83
C SER A 139 0.40 -25.27 -13.56
N ASP A 140 0.77 -26.23 -14.41
CA ASP A 140 2.01 -26.99 -14.42
C ASP A 140 3.21 -26.09 -14.76
N GLY A 141 3.58 -25.21 -13.83
CA GLY A 141 4.75 -24.33 -13.92
C GLY A 141 5.88 -24.88 -13.07
N ASN A 142 6.78 -25.66 -13.68
CA ASN A 142 7.95 -26.28 -13.03
C ASN A 142 9.09 -25.27 -12.71
N ASP A 143 8.76 -24.02 -12.39
CA ASP A 143 9.73 -22.94 -12.24
C ASP A 143 10.28 -22.89 -10.81
N LYS A 144 11.62 -22.88 -10.67
CA LYS A 144 12.34 -22.85 -9.39
C LYS A 144 11.91 -21.66 -8.51
N GLY A 145 11.56 -20.53 -9.13
CA GLY A 145 11.12 -19.32 -8.42
C GLY A 145 9.78 -19.47 -7.69
N ASP A 146 8.81 -20.17 -8.30
CA ASP A 146 7.48 -20.38 -7.71
C ASP A 146 7.53 -21.40 -6.57
N GLN A 147 8.45 -22.37 -6.67
CA GLN A 147 8.74 -23.32 -5.58
C GLN A 147 9.42 -22.61 -4.40
N ALA A 148 10.38 -21.72 -4.65
CA ALA A 148 11.05 -20.93 -3.60
C ALA A 148 10.05 -20.01 -2.86
N LEU A 149 9.14 -19.37 -3.60
CA LEU A 149 8.07 -18.54 -3.01
C LEU A 149 7.13 -19.36 -2.11
N ARG A 150 6.73 -20.56 -2.54
CA ARG A 150 5.90 -21.47 -1.73
C ARG A 150 6.60 -21.92 -0.47
N THR A 151 7.88 -22.29 -0.57
CA THR A 151 8.69 -22.67 0.60
C THR A 151 8.82 -21.49 1.57
N PHE A 152 9.11 -20.28 1.07
CA PHE A 152 9.23 -19.09 1.90
C PHE A 152 7.92 -18.70 2.60
N GLN A 153 6.75 -18.93 2.00
CA GLN A 153 5.46 -18.63 2.64
C GLN A 153 5.10 -19.60 3.78
N VAL A 154 5.69 -20.79 3.80
CA VAL A 154 5.41 -21.83 4.81
C VAL A 154 6.32 -21.68 6.04
N ILE A 155 7.57 -21.24 5.86
CA ILE A 155 8.58 -21.14 6.93
C ILE A 155 8.19 -20.18 8.09
N PRO A 156 7.56 -19.00 7.87
CA PRO A 156 7.21 -18.07 8.95
C PRO A 156 6.13 -18.60 9.91
N LYS A 157 5.44 -19.69 9.55
CA LYS A 157 4.41 -20.31 10.41
C LYS A 157 4.99 -21.36 11.37
N SER A 158 6.25 -21.73 11.22
CA SER A 158 7.00 -22.56 12.16
C SER A 158 8.03 -21.72 12.89
N ASP A 159 8.18 -21.95 14.19
CA ASP A 159 9.22 -21.35 15.05
C ASP A 159 10.61 -21.78 14.55
N THR A 160 11.16 -21.06 13.57
CA THR A 160 12.31 -21.51 12.75
C THR A 160 13.47 -20.52 12.86
N ASP A 161 14.67 -21.09 12.91
CA ASP A 161 15.96 -20.40 13.01
C ASP A 161 16.17 -19.30 11.95
N THR A 162 16.69 -18.15 12.40
CA THR A 162 16.86 -16.93 11.59
C THR A 162 17.79 -17.14 10.39
N ALA A 163 18.76 -18.05 10.49
CA ALA A 163 19.64 -18.38 9.38
C ALA A 163 18.90 -19.04 8.20
N THR A 164 17.89 -19.86 8.49
CA THR A 164 17.07 -20.54 7.47
C THR A 164 16.13 -19.56 6.77
N LEU A 165 15.58 -18.60 7.52
CA LEU A 165 14.77 -17.51 6.98
C LEU A 165 15.57 -16.60 6.05
N VAL A 166 16.79 -16.21 6.43
CA VAL A 166 17.65 -15.37 5.58
C VAL A 166 18.01 -16.09 4.28
N LYS A 167 18.34 -17.39 4.34
CA LYS A 167 18.64 -18.17 3.14
C LYS A 167 17.44 -18.24 2.19
N ALA A 168 16.26 -18.53 2.71
CA ALA A 168 15.04 -18.60 1.91
C ALA A 168 14.63 -17.21 1.36
N CYS A 169 14.86 -16.13 2.12
CA CYS A 169 14.70 -14.74 1.66
C CYS A 169 15.60 -14.38 0.47
N VAL A 170 16.79 -14.96 0.36
CA VAL A 170 17.76 -14.67 -0.71
C VAL A 170 17.48 -15.50 -1.96
N GLU A 171 17.01 -16.73 -1.80
CA GLU A 171 16.68 -17.63 -2.92
C GLU A 171 15.49 -17.12 -3.75
N VAL A 172 14.48 -16.52 -3.10
CA VAL A 172 13.30 -15.96 -3.78
C VAL A 172 13.65 -14.88 -4.83
N PRO A 173 14.33 -13.76 -4.47
CA PRO A 173 14.70 -12.74 -5.43
C PRO A 173 15.73 -13.26 -6.43
N SER A 174 16.65 -14.16 -6.04
CA SER A 174 17.61 -14.77 -6.96
C SER A 174 16.91 -15.52 -8.10
N GLY A 175 15.90 -16.33 -7.79
CA GLY A 175 15.10 -17.03 -8.81
C GLY A 175 14.31 -16.08 -9.71
N GLN A 176 13.75 -15.02 -9.15
CA GLN A 176 13.03 -14.00 -9.93
C GLN A 176 13.96 -13.18 -10.82
N PHE A 177 15.16 -12.85 -10.36
CA PHE A 177 16.18 -12.17 -11.16
C PHE A 177 16.70 -13.06 -12.29
N ALA A 178 16.94 -14.35 -12.04
CA ALA A 178 17.34 -15.29 -13.08
C ALA A 178 16.28 -15.38 -14.20
N LYS A 179 15.00 -15.35 -13.84
CA LYS A 179 13.87 -15.33 -14.78
C LYS A 179 13.78 -14.02 -15.57
N ILE A 180 13.82 -12.88 -14.89
CA ILE A 180 13.77 -11.54 -15.53
C ILE A 180 14.94 -11.35 -16.49
N LEU A 181 16.11 -11.83 -16.11
CA LEU A 181 17.33 -11.71 -16.89
C LEU A 181 17.54 -12.87 -17.88
N GLN A 182 16.59 -13.81 -17.98
CA GLN A 182 16.67 -15.03 -18.81
C GLN A 182 18.00 -15.80 -18.66
N LEU A 183 18.60 -15.79 -17.46
CA LEU A 183 19.79 -16.58 -17.18
C LEU A 183 19.39 -18.06 -17.10
N SER A 184 19.55 -18.73 -18.24
CA SER A 184 19.57 -20.19 -18.32
C SER A 184 20.96 -20.64 -17.90
N ASP A 185 21.16 -20.78 -16.60
CA ASP A 185 22.11 -21.68 -15.92
C ASP A 185 22.62 -21.09 -14.60
N GLU A 186 22.87 -22.02 -13.68
CA GLU A 186 23.13 -21.81 -12.26
C GLU A 186 24.30 -20.85 -12.05
N VAL A 187 24.04 -19.76 -11.32
CA VAL A 187 25.11 -18.90 -10.81
C VAL A 187 25.86 -19.71 -9.75
N GLU A 188 26.93 -20.37 -10.18
CA GLU A 188 27.88 -21.08 -9.33
C GLU A 188 28.51 -20.06 -8.37
N ALA A 189 28.37 -20.30 -7.07
CA ALA A 189 28.95 -19.46 -6.03
C ALA A 189 30.47 -19.70 -5.97
N GLY A 190 31.25 -18.75 -6.47
CA GLY A 190 32.68 -18.60 -6.19
C GLY A 190 32.95 -17.78 -4.94
#